data_AF-A0A2T6SRK7-F1
#
_entry.id   AF-A0A2T6SRK7-F1
#
_cell.length_a   1.000
_cell.length_b   1.000
_cell.length_c   1.000
_cell.angle_alpha   90.00
_cell.angle_beta   90.00
_cell.angle_gamma   90.00
#
_symmetry.space_group_name_H-M   'P 1'
#
loop_
_entity.id
_entity.type
_entity.pdbx_description
1 polymer ?
#
loop_
_entity_poly.entity_id
_entity_poly.type
_entity_poly.pdbx_seq_one_letter_code
_entity_poly.pdbx_strand_id
1 'polypeptide(L)'
;FCRCECGESLGIFLDNKVYSAQVIRERMGGGSGQISGNFSVAQASDLAIALRSGAMSAPIQVLEKRIVGPSLGKDSIKTSIIALVGGFILVMGFMALYYSMAGVIACMALVVNLFLIVAVMAIFGATLTLPGMAGIVLTVGIAVDANTIINERIREVLREGEGVVKAIHLGYI
;
A
#
# COMPACT_ATOMS: atom_id res chain seq x y z
N PHE A 1 21.85 37.08 5.20
CA PHE A 1 22.54 38.25 5.76
C PHE A 1 23.72 37.76 6.63
N CYS A 2 24.72 37.10 6.04
CA CYS A 2 25.94 36.68 6.75
C CYS A 2 27.13 36.99 5.84
N ARG A 3 27.99 37.93 6.24
CA ARG A 3 29.28 38.23 5.59
C ARG A 3 30.35 37.45 6.37
N CYS A 4 30.40 36.13 6.17
CA CYS A 4 31.45 35.33 6.80
C CYS A 4 32.69 35.32 5.92
N GLU A 5 33.86 35.53 6.53
CA GLU A 5 35.15 35.54 5.86
C GLU A 5 35.75 34.13 5.82
N CYS A 6 36.52 33.82 4.78
CA CYS A 6 37.17 32.52 4.66
C CYS A 6 38.20 32.36 5.79
N GLY A 7 38.11 31.24 6.53
CA GLY A 7 38.99 30.94 7.66
C GLY A 7 38.33 31.01 9.04
N GLU A 8 37.11 31.53 9.16
CA GLU A 8 36.36 31.51 10.42
C GLU A 8 35.63 30.18 10.65
N SER A 9 35.53 29.76 11.91
CA SER A 9 34.81 28.54 12.32
C SER A 9 33.34 28.85 12.60
N LEU A 10 32.44 28.24 11.83
CA LEU A 10 31.00 28.33 12.05
C LEU A 10 30.52 27.13 12.87
N GLY A 11 29.97 27.40 14.05
CA GLY A 11 29.28 26.41 14.88
C GLY A 11 27.83 26.25 14.45
N ILE A 12 27.44 25.03 14.07
CA ILE A 12 26.06 24.67 13.74
C ILE A 12 25.43 24.03 14.99
N PHE A 13 24.44 24.71 15.53
CA PHE A 13 23.66 24.26 16.68
C PHE A 13 22.29 23.80 16.21
N LEU A 14 21.91 22.57 16.57
CA LEU A 14 20.55 22.05 16.38
C LEU A 14 20.05 21.62 17.76
N ASP A 15 18.88 22.09 18.18
CA ASP A 15 18.28 21.77 19.48
C ASP A 15 19.23 21.94 20.68
N ASN A 16 20.01 23.03 20.66
CA ASN A 16 20.99 23.36 21.69
C ASN A 16 22.15 22.34 21.83
N LYS A 17 22.33 21.44 20.86
CA LYS A 17 23.49 20.55 20.74
C LYS A 17 24.42 21.01 19.63
N VAL A 18 25.73 20.92 19.87
CA VAL A 18 26.76 21.19 18.88
C VAL A 18 26.79 20.02 17.90
N TYR A 19 26.32 20.23 16.67
CA TYR A 19 26.32 19.19 15.64
C TYR A 19 27.61 19.20 14.82
N SER A 20 28.14 20.38 14.51
CA SER A 20 29.44 20.50 13.85
C SER A 20 29.99 21.92 13.99
N ALA A 21 31.29 22.05 14.21
CA ALA A 21 32.02 23.30 14.05
C ALA A 21 32.95 23.13 12.85
N GLN A 22 32.65 23.81 11.74
CA GLN A 22 33.41 23.67 10.49
C GLN A 22 33.99 25.00 10.06
N VAL A 23 35.18 24.95 9.47
CA VAL A 23 35.88 26.12 8.93
C VAL A 23 35.27 26.47 7.58
N ILE A 24 34.89 27.73 7.40
CA ILE A 24 34.33 28.24 6.15
C ILE A 24 35.45 28.29 5.10
N ARG A 25 35.36 27.39 4.12
CA ARG A 25 36.36 27.27 3.03
C ARG A 25 36.07 28.16 1.82
N GLU A 26 34.82 28.60 1.65
CA GLU A 26 34.40 29.43 0.52
C GLU A 26 33.42 30.52 0.98
N ARG A 27 33.49 31.70 0.36
CA ARG A 27 32.68 32.86 0.72
C ARG A 27 31.22 32.59 0.35
N MET A 28 30.33 32.52 1.35
CA MET A 28 28.89 32.35 1.16
C MET A 28 28.23 33.64 0.62
N GLY A 29 28.44 33.95 -0.66
CA GLY A 29 27.89 35.13 -1.35
C GLY A 29 26.62 34.87 -2.17
N GLY A 30 26.31 33.60 -2.49
CA GLY A 30 25.26 33.22 -3.45
C GLY A 30 24.01 32.59 -2.86
N GLY A 31 23.81 32.64 -1.54
CA GLY A 31 22.65 32.01 -0.88
C GLY A 31 22.71 30.48 -0.75
N SER A 32 23.83 29.85 -1.11
CA SER A 32 24.11 28.44 -0.88
C SER A 32 25.38 28.27 -0.05
N GLY A 33 25.40 27.22 0.76
CA GLY A 33 26.55 26.84 1.60
C GLY A 33 26.68 25.32 1.61
N GLN A 34 27.90 24.82 1.58
CA GLN A 34 28.18 23.39 1.62
C GLN A 34 28.61 22.99 3.04
N ILE A 35 27.94 22.00 3.61
CA ILE A 35 28.35 21.37 4.88
C ILE A 35 29.16 20.13 4.52
N SER A 36 30.43 20.09 4.94
CA SER A 36 31.33 18.96 4.71
C SER A 36 31.83 18.41 6.05
N GLY A 37 31.96 17.09 6.14
CA GLY A 37 32.37 16.38 7.36
C GLY A 37 32.42 14.86 7.13
N ASN A 38 32.79 14.12 8.16
CA ASN A 38 32.86 12.65 8.12
C ASN A 38 31.47 12.01 8.34
N PHE A 39 30.52 12.30 7.46
CA PHE A 39 29.17 11.75 7.53
C PHE A 39 29.03 10.49 6.67
N SER A 40 28.29 9.50 7.15
CA SER A 40 27.78 8.44 6.27
C SER A 40 26.65 8.98 5.38
N VAL A 41 26.36 8.29 4.26
CA VAL A 41 25.27 8.68 3.34
C VAL A 41 23.92 8.80 4.09
N ALA A 42 23.65 7.90 5.03
CA ALA A 42 22.43 7.94 5.84
C ALA A 42 22.40 9.18 6.75
N GLN A 43 23.50 9.48 7.45
CA GLN A 43 23.58 10.65 8.34
C GLN A 43 23.47 11.98 7.59
N ALA A 44 24.06 12.07 6.40
CA ALA A 44 23.95 13.25 5.55
C ALA A 44 22.51 13.46 5.06
N SER A 45 21.80 12.38 4.73
CA SER A 45 20.38 12.41 4.35
C SER A 45 19.50 12.88 5.51
N ASP A 46 19.68 12.32 6.71
CA ASP A 46 18.91 12.71 7.89
C ASP A 46 19.13 14.18 8.26
N LEU A 47 20.38 14.66 8.19
CA LEU A 47 20.71 16.07 8.42
C LEU A 47 20.07 16.98 7.36
N ALA A 48 20.08 16.57 6.08
CA ALA A 48 19.43 17.32 5.01
C ALA A 48 17.91 17.39 5.20
N ILE A 49 17.28 16.30 5.67
CA ILE A 49 15.85 16.26 6.01
C ILE A 49 15.55 17.22 7.17
N ALA A 50 16.33 17.15 8.25
CA ALA A 50 16.16 18.00 9.43
C ALA A 50 16.30 19.50 9.09
N LEU A 51 17.29 19.85 8.26
CA LEU A 51 17.48 21.23 7.80
C LEU A 51 16.38 21.69 6.84
N ARG A 52 15.86 20.80 5.99
CA ARG A 52 14.71 21.09 5.10
C ARG A 52 13.40 21.27 5.86
N SER A 53 13.18 20.52 6.94
CA SER A 53 11.99 20.69 7.78
C SER A 53 12.00 22.01 8.58
N GLY A 54 13.15 22.67 8.67
CA GLY A 54 13.32 23.94 9.37
C GLY A 54 13.21 23.81 10.89
N ALA A 55 13.49 24.90 11.60
CA ALA A 55 13.23 24.98 13.03
C ALA A 55 11.71 25.01 13.26
N MET A 56 11.19 24.03 14.01
CA MET A 56 9.77 24.03 14.38
C MET A 56 9.49 25.20 15.33
N SER A 57 8.59 26.11 14.95
CA SER A 57 8.26 27.33 15.70
C SER A 57 7.57 27.10 17.05
N ALA A 58 7.18 25.86 17.37
CA ALA A 58 6.50 25.51 18.61
C ALA A 58 6.99 24.15 19.14
N PRO A 59 7.16 23.99 20.47
CA PRO A 59 7.54 22.71 21.05
C PRO A 59 6.43 21.69 20.80
N ILE A 60 6.71 20.68 19.96
CA ILE A 60 5.78 19.59 19.72
C ILE A 60 5.76 18.69 20.97
N GLN A 61 4.67 18.80 21.72
CA GLN A 61 4.35 17.79 22.73
C GLN A 61 3.71 16.61 22.01
N VAL A 62 4.35 15.45 22.06
CA VAL A 62 3.76 14.21 21.54
C VAL A 62 2.65 13.79 22.49
N LEU A 63 1.41 14.23 22.23
CA LEU A 63 0.25 13.93 23.08
C LEU A 63 -0.05 12.43 23.13
N GLU A 64 0.16 11.70 22.02
CA GLU A 64 -0.10 10.28 21.97
C GLU A 64 0.79 9.61 20.91
N LYS A 65 1.64 8.67 21.36
CA LYS A 65 2.45 7.84 20.47
C LYS A 65 1.81 6.45 20.43
N ARG A 66 0.95 6.20 19.44
CA ARG A 66 0.44 4.85 19.19
C ARG A 66 1.51 3.99 18.53
N ILE A 67 2.38 3.43 19.35
CA ILE A 67 3.25 2.34 18.92
C ILE A 67 2.38 1.08 18.94
N VAL A 68 1.90 0.68 17.76
CA VAL A 68 1.22 -0.61 17.64
C VAL A 68 2.27 -1.69 17.82
N GLY A 69 2.16 -2.45 18.91
CA GLY A 69 3.11 -3.52 19.22
C GLY A 69 3.13 -4.57 18.11
N PRO A 70 4.30 -5.15 17.77
CA PRO A 70 4.39 -6.17 16.73
C PRO A 70 3.53 -7.42 16.99
N SER A 71 3.10 -7.65 18.24
CA SER A 71 2.13 -8.68 18.60
C SER A 71 0.73 -8.42 18.05
N LEU A 72 0.21 -7.20 18.19
CA LEU A 72 -1.10 -6.77 17.67
C LEU A 72 -1.16 -6.86 16.14
N GLY A 73 -0.05 -6.52 15.47
CA GLY A 73 0.07 -6.65 14.01
C GLY A 73 0.06 -8.11 13.55
N LYS A 74 0.85 -8.98 14.20
CA LYS A 74 0.89 -10.42 13.87
C LYS A 74 -0.46 -11.10 14.08
N ASP A 75 -1.15 -10.78 15.17
CA ASP A 75 -2.45 -11.36 15.48
C ASP A 75 -3.51 -10.92 14.47
N SER A 76 -3.52 -9.63 14.10
CA SER A 76 -4.42 -9.10 13.07
C SER A 76 -4.18 -9.76 11.71
N ILE A 77 -2.92 -9.99 11.32
CA ILE A 77 -2.58 -10.67 10.06
C ILE A 77 -3.08 -12.11 10.08
N LYS A 78 -2.87 -12.85 11.17
CA LYS A 78 -3.33 -14.24 11.29
C LYS A 78 -4.84 -14.34 11.18
N THR A 79 -5.56 -13.53 11.94
CA THR A 79 -7.03 -13.50 11.91
C THR A 79 -7.56 -13.15 10.53
N SER A 80 -6.91 -12.20 9.84
CA SER A 80 -7.29 -11.82 8.48
C SER A 80 -7.05 -12.92 7.45
N ILE A 81 -5.94 -13.66 7.56
CA ILE A 81 -5.66 -14.82 6.69
C ILE A 81 -6.70 -15.92 6.92
N ILE A 82 -7.05 -16.21 8.18
CA ILE A 82 -8.07 -17.21 8.50
C ILE A 82 -9.43 -16.78 7.93
N ALA A 83 -9.82 -15.52 8.09
CA ALA A 83 -11.05 -14.98 7.53
C ALA A 83 -11.09 -15.05 6.00
N LEU A 84 -9.96 -14.73 5.34
CA LEU A 84 -9.84 -14.76 3.89
C LEU A 84 -9.95 -16.20 3.34
N VAL A 85 -9.25 -17.15 3.95
CA VAL A 85 -9.32 -18.58 3.56
C VAL A 85 -10.71 -19.15 3.83
N GLY A 86 -11.30 -18.86 4.99
CA GLY A 86 -12.65 -19.29 5.34
C GLY A 86 -13.71 -18.74 4.37
N GLY A 87 -13.65 -17.46 4.06
CA GLY A 87 -14.53 -16.81 3.09
C GLY A 87 -14.37 -17.39 1.68
N PHE A 88 -13.13 -17.62 1.24
CA PHE A 88 -12.84 -18.20 -0.07
C PHE A 88 -13.42 -19.61 -0.23
N ILE A 89 -13.24 -20.48 0.79
CA ILE A 89 -13.81 -21.83 0.79
C ILE A 89 -15.35 -21.78 0.79
N LEU A 90 -15.95 -20.90 1.59
CA LEU A 90 -17.40 -20.77 1.67
C LEU A 90 -18.01 -20.32 0.33
N VAL A 91 -17.39 -19.33 -0.33
CA VAL A 91 -17.82 -18.86 -1.66
C VAL A 91 -17.65 -19.94 -2.72
N MET A 92 -16.51 -20.64 -2.74
CA MET A 92 -16.31 -21.76 -3.68
C MET A 92 -17.33 -22.88 -3.46
N GLY A 93 -17.60 -23.24 -2.21
CA GLY A 93 -18.59 -24.27 -1.87
C GLY A 93 -20.00 -23.87 -2.31
N PHE A 94 -20.40 -22.62 -2.05
CA PHE A 94 -21.68 -22.08 -2.49
C PHE A 94 -21.80 -22.08 -4.03
N MET A 95 -20.77 -21.61 -4.73
CA MET A 95 -20.71 -21.60 -6.20
C MET A 95 -20.80 -23.02 -6.79
N ALA A 96 -20.05 -23.97 -6.24
CA ALA A 96 -20.05 -25.35 -6.73
C ALA A 96 -21.41 -26.04 -6.54
N LEU A 97 -22.05 -25.86 -5.39
CA LEU A 97 -23.35 -26.48 -5.09
C LEU A 97 -24.50 -25.87 -5.90
N TYR A 98 -24.54 -24.54 -6.05
CA TYR A 98 -25.66 -23.86 -6.70
C TYR A 98 -25.54 -23.86 -8.25
N TYR A 99 -24.31 -23.74 -8.78
CA TYR A 99 -24.07 -23.54 -10.22
C TYR A 99 -23.44 -24.74 -10.96
N SER A 100 -23.10 -25.83 -10.26
CA SER A 100 -22.53 -27.05 -10.87
C SER A 100 -21.38 -26.75 -11.85
N MET A 101 -21.49 -27.08 -13.14
CA MET A 101 -20.45 -26.85 -14.17
C MET A 101 -20.05 -25.37 -14.34
N ALA A 102 -21.01 -24.44 -14.31
CA ALA A 102 -20.70 -23.01 -14.38
C ALA A 102 -19.97 -22.52 -13.11
N GLY A 103 -20.29 -23.13 -11.97
CA GLY A 103 -19.62 -22.88 -10.69
C GLY A 103 -18.15 -23.27 -10.72
N VAL A 104 -17.79 -24.39 -11.37
CA VAL A 104 -16.39 -24.81 -11.50
C VAL A 104 -15.57 -23.82 -12.33
N ILE A 105 -16.14 -23.30 -13.42
CA ILE A 105 -15.50 -22.27 -14.25
C ILE A 105 -15.31 -20.97 -13.46
N ALA A 106 -16.32 -20.56 -12.69
CA ALA A 106 -16.24 -19.39 -11.82
C ALA A 106 -15.17 -19.56 -10.72
N CYS A 107 -15.04 -20.75 -10.13
CA CYS A 107 -13.97 -21.06 -9.18
C CYS A 107 -12.58 -20.94 -9.80
N MET A 108 -12.37 -21.42 -11.04
CA MET A 108 -11.11 -21.21 -11.75
C MET A 108 -10.84 -19.72 -12.00
N ALA A 109 -11.84 -18.96 -12.44
CA ALA A 109 -11.71 -17.51 -12.66
C ALA A 109 -11.32 -16.78 -11.36
N LEU A 110 -11.90 -17.17 -10.23
CA LEU A 110 -11.56 -16.64 -8.91
C LEU A 110 -10.10 -16.89 -8.52
N VAL A 111 -9.62 -18.12 -8.70
CA VAL A 111 -8.23 -18.48 -8.39
C VAL A 111 -7.26 -17.69 -9.25
N VAL A 112 -7.54 -17.57 -10.55
CA VAL A 112 -6.73 -16.77 -11.48
C VAL A 112 -6.74 -15.29 -11.10
N ASN A 113 -7.90 -14.75 -10.72
CA ASN A 113 -8.02 -13.36 -10.27
C ASN A 113 -7.18 -13.08 -9.01
N LEU A 114 -7.26 -13.96 -8.00
CA LEU A 114 -6.46 -13.85 -6.78
C LEU A 114 -4.96 -13.93 -7.10
N PHE A 115 -4.57 -14.85 -7.98
CA PHE A 115 -3.18 -14.99 -8.41
C PHE A 115 -2.67 -13.73 -9.12
N LEU A 116 -3.48 -13.13 -10.01
CA LEU A 116 -3.15 -11.88 -10.69
C LEU A 116 -2.96 -10.72 -9.71
N ILE A 117 -3.83 -10.58 -8.71
CA ILE A 117 -3.71 -9.52 -7.71
C ILE A 117 -2.36 -9.66 -6.96
N VAL A 118 -2.04 -10.87 -6.49
CA VAL A 118 -0.78 -11.13 -5.77
C VAL A 118 0.44 -10.93 -6.67
N ALA A 119 0.38 -11.36 -7.94
CA ALA A 119 1.46 -11.18 -8.91
C ALA A 119 1.73 -9.70 -9.17
N VAL A 120 0.68 -8.89 -9.37
CA VAL A 120 0.81 -7.44 -9.54
C VAL A 120 1.41 -6.81 -8.29
N MET A 121 0.92 -7.15 -7.09
CA MET A 121 1.51 -6.64 -5.85
C MET A 121 2.99 -6.98 -5.71
N ALA A 122 3.40 -8.19 -6.08
CA ALA A 122 4.79 -8.62 -6.04
C ALA A 122 5.68 -7.82 -7.00
N ILE A 123 5.19 -7.52 -8.22
CA ILE A 123 5.92 -6.70 -9.21
C ILE A 123 6.15 -5.28 -8.70
N PHE A 124 5.13 -4.66 -8.09
CA PHE A 124 5.22 -3.30 -7.56
C PHE A 124 5.88 -3.21 -6.17
N GLY A 125 6.25 -4.34 -5.55
CA GLY A 125 6.78 -4.37 -4.18
C GLY A 125 5.77 -3.92 -3.12
N ALA A 126 4.47 -4.01 -3.41
CA ALA A 126 3.41 -3.62 -2.49
C ALA A 126 3.25 -4.68 -1.39
N THR A 127 3.17 -4.25 -0.14
CA THR A 127 2.95 -5.13 1.01
C THR A 127 1.47 -5.44 1.21
N LEU A 128 1.17 -6.71 1.50
CA LEU A 128 -0.17 -7.13 1.89
C LEU A 128 -0.47 -6.70 3.33
N THR A 129 -1.14 -5.56 3.47
CA THR A 129 -1.57 -5.00 4.75
C THR A 129 -3.01 -5.40 5.08
N LEU A 130 -3.48 -5.13 6.30
CA LEU A 130 -4.89 -5.36 6.69
C LEU A 130 -5.89 -4.73 5.72
N PRO A 131 -5.75 -3.43 5.37
CA PRO A 131 -6.60 -2.81 4.36
C PRO A 131 -6.52 -3.49 3.00
N GLY A 132 -5.33 -3.97 2.61
CA GLY A 132 -5.14 -4.72 1.37
C GLY A 132 -5.95 -6.03 1.34
N MET A 133 -5.94 -6.79 2.44
CA MET A 133 -6.74 -8.01 2.56
C MET A 133 -8.24 -7.73 2.48
N ALA A 134 -8.72 -6.65 3.10
CA ALA A 134 -10.12 -6.22 2.99
C ALA A 134 -10.50 -5.86 1.55
N GLY A 135 -9.62 -5.16 0.82
CA GLY A 135 -9.82 -4.84 -0.59
C GLY A 135 -9.90 -6.07 -1.50
N ILE A 136 -9.09 -7.10 -1.23
CA ILE A 136 -9.15 -8.38 -1.95
C ILE A 136 -10.50 -9.05 -1.75
N VAL A 137 -10.98 -9.14 -0.50
CA VAL A 137 -12.28 -9.76 -0.19
C VAL A 137 -13.42 -9.01 -0.88
N LEU A 138 -13.38 -7.68 -0.88
CA LEU A 138 -14.39 -6.86 -1.57
C LEU A 138 -14.38 -7.09 -3.09
N THR A 139 -13.19 -7.13 -3.69
CA THR A 139 -13.05 -7.36 -5.14
C THR A 139 -13.56 -8.75 -5.53
N VAL A 140 -13.21 -9.76 -4.74
CA VAL A 140 -13.69 -11.14 -4.91
C VAL A 140 -15.21 -11.22 -4.81
N GLY A 141 -15.81 -10.56 -3.81
CA GLY A 141 -17.26 -10.53 -3.63
C GLY A 141 -18.00 -9.94 -4.84
N ILE A 142 -17.51 -8.80 -5.34
CA ILE A 142 -18.11 -8.14 -6.52
C ILE A 142 -17.93 -8.99 -7.79
N ALA A 143 -16.77 -9.62 -7.97
CA ALA A 143 -16.53 -10.46 -9.14
C ALA A 143 -17.44 -11.70 -9.18
N VAL A 144 -17.72 -12.28 -8.01
CA VAL A 144 -18.61 -13.43 -7.85
C VAL A 144 -20.06 -13.03 -8.11
N ASP A 145 -20.49 -11.90 -7.57
CA ASP A 145 -21.85 -11.36 -7.78
C ASP A 145 -22.13 -11.10 -9.28
N ALA A 146 -21.21 -10.41 -9.97
CA ALA A 146 -21.34 -10.17 -11.41
C ALA A 146 -21.45 -11.47 -12.23
N ASN A 147 -20.60 -12.46 -11.94
CA ASN A 147 -20.66 -13.77 -12.62
C ASN A 147 -21.96 -14.53 -12.34
N THR A 148 -22.51 -14.38 -11.14
CA THR A 148 -23.78 -14.99 -10.72
C THR A 148 -24.94 -14.38 -11.51
N ILE A 149 -25.02 -13.05 -11.55
CA ILE A 149 -26.06 -12.30 -12.29
C ILE A 149 -26.04 -12.66 -13.78
N ILE A 150 -24.86 -12.70 -14.41
CA ILE A 150 -24.71 -13.06 -15.82
C ILE A 150 -25.23 -14.49 -16.07
N ASN A 151 -24.87 -15.44 -15.21
CA ASN A 151 -25.32 -16.83 -15.37
C ASN A 151 -26.83 -16.99 -15.17
N GLU A 152 -27.43 -16.25 -14.23
CA GLU A 152 -28.89 -16.23 -14.05
C GLU A 152 -29.58 -15.67 -15.28
N ARG A 153 -29.08 -14.56 -15.83
CA ARG A 153 -29.60 -13.95 -17.05
C ARG A 153 -29.52 -14.89 -18.25
N ILE A 154 -28.39 -15.58 -18.44
CA ILE A 154 -28.25 -16.58 -19.51
C ILE A 154 -29.28 -17.71 -19.33
N ARG A 155 -29.48 -18.19 -18.10
CA ARG A 155 -30.50 -19.23 -17.81
C ARG A 155 -31.93 -18.75 -18.05
N GLU A 156 -32.24 -17.50 -17.75
CA GLU A 156 -33.54 -16.88 -18.01
C GLU A 156 -33.84 -16.87 -19.50
N VAL A 157 -32.91 -16.34 -20.31
CA VAL A 157 -33.07 -16.25 -21.78
C VAL A 157 -33.12 -17.64 -22.44
N LEU A 158 -32.35 -18.61 -21.94
CA LEU A 158 -32.44 -20.00 -22.42
C LEU A 158 -33.82 -20.63 -22.12
N ARG A 159 -34.46 -20.25 -21.01
CA ARG A 159 -35.82 -20.70 -20.65
C ARG A 159 -36.90 -20.11 -21.55
N GLU A 160 -36.66 -18.93 -22.12
CA GLU A 160 -37.54 -18.30 -23.10
C GLU A 160 -37.45 -18.95 -24.49
N GLY A 161 -36.56 -19.95 -24.67
CA GLY A 161 -36.44 -20.73 -25.91
C GLY A 161 -35.49 -20.12 -26.95
N GLU A 162 -34.75 -19.08 -26.58
CA GLU A 162 -33.74 -18.45 -27.43
C GLU A 162 -32.51 -19.35 -27.58
N GLY A 163 -31.88 -19.34 -28.77
CA GLY A 163 -30.71 -20.16 -29.06
C GLY A 163 -29.51 -19.81 -28.17
N VAL A 164 -28.69 -20.81 -27.82
CA VAL A 164 -27.56 -20.70 -26.85
C VAL A 164 -26.63 -19.51 -27.14
N VAL A 165 -26.32 -19.25 -28.41
CA VAL A 165 -25.45 -18.13 -28.82
C VAL A 165 -26.09 -16.77 -28.51
N LYS A 166 -27.40 -16.64 -28.70
CA LYS A 166 -28.15 -15.40 -28.43
C LYS A 166 -28.35 -15.19 -26.92
N ALA A 167 -28.53 -16.27 -26.16
CA ALA A 167 -28.59 -16.21 -24.70
C ALA A 167 -27.28 -15.73 -24.06
N ILE A 168 -26.12 -16.17 -24.57
CA ILE A 168 -24.82 -15.66 -24.11
C ILE A 168 -24.66 -14.17 -24.42
N HIS A 169 -25.07 -13.74 -25.63
CA HIS A 169 -24.96 -12.34 -26.05
C HIS A 169 -25.89 -11.41 -25.27
N LEU A 170 -27.08 -11.90 -24.87
CA LEU A 170 -28.04 -11.17 -24.02
C LEU A 170 -27.72 -11.23 -22.53
N GLY A 171 -26.85 -12.16 -22.11
CA GLY A 171 -26.37 -12.25 -20.73
C GLY A 171 -25.18 -11.35 -20.42
N TYR A 172 -24.37 -11.02 -21.44
CA TYR A 172 -23.19 -10.14 -21.31
C TYR A 172 -23.48 -8.65 -21.57
N ILE A 173 -24.66 -8.32 -22.10
CA ILE A 173 -25.16 -6.95 -22.33
C ILE A 173 -26.07 -6.55 -21.18
#